data_AF-A0A432ENU1-F1
#
_entry.id   AF-A0A432ENU1-F1
#
_cell.length_a   1.000
_cell.length_b   1.000
_cell.length_c   1.000
_cell.angle_alpha   90.00
_cell.angle_beta   90.00
_cell.angle_gamma   90.00
#
_symmetry.space_group_name_H-M   'P 1'
#
loop_
_entity.id
_entity.type
_entity.pdbx_description
1 polymer ?
#
loop_
_entity_poly.entity_id
_entity_poly.type
_entity_poly.pdbx_seq_one_letter_code
_entity_poly.pdbx_strand_id
1 'polypeptide(L)' 'DTVNDATIINKAVEETIRPAPAQYFWVHKRFKTRPEGEDAFYD' A
#
# COMPACT_ATOMS: atom_id res chain seq x y z
N ASP A 1 -9.42 -14.78 8.30
CA ASP A 1 -8.05 -15.21 7.93
C ASP A 1 -7.28 -13.93 7.71
N THR A 2 -6.19 -13.72 8.42
CA THR A 2 -5.55 -12.39 8.49
C THR A 2 -5.08 -11.90 7.12
N VAL A 3 -4.69 -12.80 6.22
CA VAL A 3 -4.32 -12.46 4.84
C VAL A 3 -5.55 -12.01 4.04
N ASN A 4 -6.66 -12.74 4.14
CA ASN A 4 -7.90 -12.37 3.47
C ASN A 4 -8.45 -11.03 3.99
N ASP A 5 -8.44 -10.84 5.31
CA ASP A 5 -8.93 -9.62 5.95
C ASP A 5 -8.08 -8.40 5.53
N ALA A 6 -6.75 -8.55 5.51
CA ALA A 6 -5.84 -7.53 4.98
C ALA A 6 -6.05 -7.23 3.49
N THR A 7 -6.34 -8.27 2.68
CA THR A 7 -6.60 -8.11 1.25
C THR A 7 -7.85 -7.28 1.00
N ILE A 8 -8.92 -7.51 1.76
CA ILE A 8 -10.17 -6.72 1.66
C ILE A 8 -9.91 -5.26 2.02
N ILE A 9 -9.21 -5.02 3.13
CA ILE A 9 -8.91 -3.65 3.59
C ILE A 9 -8.04 -2.92 2.56
N ASN A 10 -7.00 -3.57 2.01
CA ASN A 10 -6.13 -2.97 1.01
C ASN A 10 -6.89 -2.56 -0.25
N LYS A 11 -7.80 -3.41 -0.76
CA LYS A 11 -8.64 -3.07 -1.92
C LYS A 11 -9.51 -1.84 -1.67
N ALA A 12 -10.18 -1.78 -0.53
CA ALA A 12 -11.02 -0.63 -0.17
C ALA A 12 -10.21 0.68 -0.09
N VAL A 13 -8.99 0.60 0.43
CA VAL A 13 -8.06 1.75 0.47
C VAL A 13 -7.66 2.18 -0.94
N GLU A 14 -7.28 1.25 -1.81
CA GLU A 14 -6.90 1.53 -3.20
C GLU A 14 -8.05 2.18 -4.00
N GLU A 15 -9.26 1.66 -3.85
CA GLU A 15 -10.46 2.21 -4.49
C GLU A 15 -10.75 3.64 -4.03
N THR A 16 -10.57 3.93 -2.74
CA THR A 16 -10.79 5.27 -2.17
C THR A 16 -9.72 6.28 -2.61
N ILE A 17 -8.47 5.85 -2.79
CA ILE A 17 -7.36 6.74 -3.18
C ILE A 17 -7.42 7.09 -4.68
N ARG A 18 -7.82 6.13 -5.53
CA ARG A 18 -7.83 6.27 -7.00
C ARG A 18 -8.47 7.56 -7.54
N PRO A 19 -9.63 8.05 -7.05
CA PRO A 19 -10.23 9.27 -7.59
C PRO A 19 -9.48 10.57 -7.24
N ALA A 20 -8.69 10.59 -6.16
CA ALA A 20 -7.99 11.79 -5.70
C ALA A 20 -6.64 11.45 -5.02
N PRO A 21 -5.66 10.90 -5.76
CA PRO A 21 -4.41 10.40 -5.17
C PRO A 21 -3.61 11.50 -4.46
N ALA A 22 -3.71 12.76 -4.90
CA ALA A 22 -3.05 13.89 -4.26
C ALA A 22 -3.59 14.20 -2.84
N GLN A 23 -4.79 13.75 -2.51
CA GLN A 23 -5.37 13.92 -1.16
C GLN A 23 -4.90 12.86 -0.17
N TYR A 24 -4.30 11.77 -0.66
CA TYR A 24 -3.77 10.73 0.22
C TYR A 24 -2.45 11.17 0.85
N PHE A 25 -2.27 10.87 2.14
CA PHE A 25 -1.08 11.29 2.88
C PHE A 25 0.08 10.31 2.68
N TRP A 26 0.84 10.52 1.60
CA TRP A 26 1.95 9.66 1.15
C TRP A 26 3.20 9.62 2.05
N VAL A 27 3.19 10.25 3.22
CA VAL A 27 4.40 10.34 4.08
C VAL A 27 4.86 9.00 4.64
N HIS A 28 3.95 8.03 4.75
CA HIS A 28 4.28 6.72 5.28
C HIS A 28 4.91 5.85 4.17
N LYS A 29 6.13 5.37 4.42
CA LYS A 29 6.81 4.35 3.57
C LYS A 29 6.08 2.99 3.65
N ARG A 30 4.93 2.87 3.00
CA ARG A 30 4.03 1.70 3.05
C ARG A 30 4.66 0.45 2.42
N PHE A 31 5.54 0.62 1.43
CA PHE A 31 6.17 -0.46 0.67
C PHE A 31 7.61 -0.79 1.10
N LYS A 32 7.94 -0.57 2.39
CA LYS A 32 9.29 -0.83 2.93
C LYS A 32 9.64 -2.32 3.04
N THR A 33 8.63 -3.18 3.16
CA THR A 33 8.79 -4.64 3.22
C THR A 33 8.57 -5.21 1.82
N ARG A 34 9.54 -5.99 1.33
CA ARG A 34 9.57 -6.50 -0.04
C ARG A 34 10.02 -7.97 -0.05
N PRO A 35 9.67 -8.74 -1.08
CA PRO A 35 10.25 -10.05 -1.30
C PRO A 35 11.78 -9.98 -1.44
N GLU A 36 12.45 -11.08 -1.13
CA GLU A 36 13.90 -11.19 -1.24
C GLU A 36 14.34 -11.04 -2.70
N GLY A 37 15.33 -10.16 -2.95
CA GLY A 37 15.89 -9.91 -4.28
C GLY A 37 15.25 -8.76 -5.06
N GLU A 38 14.21 -8.09 -4.55
CA GLU A 38 13.67 -6.88 -5.17
C GLU A 38 14.33 -5.60 -4.63
N ASP A 39 14.61 -4.64 -5.53
CA ASP A 39 15.15 -3.34 -5.16
C ASP A 39 14.16 -2.55 -4.27
N ALA A 40 14.74 -1.77 -3.35
CA ALA A 40 13.98 -0.88 -2.48
C ALA A 40 13.42 0.32 -3.28
N PHE A 41 12.16 0.68 -3.03
CA PHE A 41 11.55 1.88 -3.61
C PHE A 41 12.00 3.20 -2.97
N TYR A 42 12.69 3.10 -1.83
CA TYR A 42 13.10 4.25 -1.05
C TYR A 42 14.59 4.14 -0.77
N ASP A 43 15.27 5.27 -0.85
CA ASP A 43 16.63 5.45 -0.32
C ASP A 43 16.66 5.31 1.21
#